data_AF-A0A2V9Q9N4-F1
#
_entry.id   AF-A0A2V9Q9N4-F1
#
_cell.length_a   1.000
_cell.length_b   1.000
_cell.length_c   1.000
_cell.angle_alpha   90.00
_cell.angle_beta   90.00
_cell.angle_gamma   90.00
#
_symmetry.space_group_name_H-M   'P 1'
#
loop_
_entity.id
_entity.type
_entity.pdbx_description
1 polymer ?
#
loop_
_entity_poly.entity_id
_entity_poly.type
_entity_poly.pdbx_seq_one_letter_code
_entity_poly.pdbx_strand_id
1 'polypeptide(L)'
;MARQDTIEGFCWLCGRFAKLTREHIPPRAAFNNKSVLLLAVEENTRETGRLEWGGKVEEGLIVRSLCSECNSRGGAKYGTHYVDFISRVAPIVERAKDREQFIVSGVGRPLSILKQIMQSFVSANGPSFVEANPWIRKFIRNSRNQEWSPDLFAYIFATNTRGGRKSGLGAFFDFGRKRIRTVAEFSFWPLGMVLSFDSLDEYPVTPIHHWAQYDYSWPGQLDINLVVNPTSSAYALDFRTRAEMNRDAFRIEPRPKVAGETLREVMRLAQARGGGKTTDRWAFVTNQRPDIEDGDEE
;
A
#
# COMPACT_ATOMS: atom_id res chain seq x y z
N MET A 1 -0.75 -23.94 -25.26
CA MET A 1 -0.11 -23.87 -23.92
C MET A 1 1.01 -22.84 -24.01
N ALA A 2 0.82 -21.64 -23.45
CA ALA A 2 1.84 -20.59 -23.51
C ALA A 2 3.05 -21.02 -22.67
N ARG A 3 4.26 -20.94 -23.25
CA ARG A 3 5.53 -21.18 -22.56
C ARG A 3 5.56 -20.34 -21.29
N GLN A 4 5.66 -21.01 -20.15
CA GLN A 4 5.76 -20.33 -18.86
C GLN A 4 7.20 -19.85 -18.74
N ASP A 5 7.47 -18.63 -19.23
CA ASP A 5 8.80 -18.04 -19.15
C ASP A 5 9.24 -18.03 -17.70
N THR A 6 10.23 -18.87 -17.41
CA THR A 6 10.91 -18.96 -16.13
C THR A 6 11.80 -17.73 -16.01
N ILE A 7 11.43 -16.82 -15.12
CA ILE A 7 12.21 -15.61 -14.83
C ILE A 7 13.04 -15.89 -13.58
N GLU A 8 14.35 -15.69 -13.68
CA GLU A 8 15.28 -15.72 -12.56
C GLU A 8 15.61 -14.30 -12.11
N GLY A 9 15.80 -14.12 -10.80
CA GLY A 9 16.12 -12.83 -10.22
C GLY A 9 16.28 -12.91 -8.71
N PHE A 10 16.58 -11.77 -8.09
CA PHE A 10 16.65 -11.68 -6.64
C PHE A 10 15.25 -11.69 -6.03
N CYS A 11 15.00 -12.60 -5.09
CA CYS A 11 13.76 -12.62 -4.32
C CYS A 11 13.66 -11.37 -3.43
N TRP A 12 12.58 -10.59 -3.57
CA TRP A 12 12.42 -9.31 -2.88
C TRP A 12 12.29 -9.44 -1.36
N LEU A 13 11.96 -10.64 -0.85
CA LEU A 13 11.92 -10.89 0.60
C LEU A 13 13.27 -11.36 1.16
N CYS A 14 13.89 -12.37 0.55
CA CYS A 14 15.09 -13.02 1.12
C CYS A 14 16.42 -12.58 0.50
N GLY A 15 16.39 -11.87 -0.63
CA GLY A 15 17.57 -11.42 -1.37
C GLY A 15 18.36 -12.52 -2.08
N ARG A 16 17.90 -13.78 -2.08
CA ARG A 16 18.57 -14.85 -2.83
C ARG A 16 18.20 -14.81 -4.30
N PHE A 17 19.17 -15.03 -5.18
CA PHE A 17 18.96 -15.25 -6.60
C PHE A 17 18.32 -16.63 -6.83
N ALA A 18 17.15 -16.67 -7.47
CA ALA A 18 16.41 -17.91 -7.72
C ALA A 18 15.36 -17.71 -8.82
N LYS A 19 14.71 -18.81 -9.22
CA LYS A 19 13.47 -18.74 -10.02
C LYS A 19 12.38 -18.03 -9.23
N LEU A 20 11.81 -16.99 -9.82
CA LEU A 20 10.74 -16.22 -9.22
C LEU A 20 9.38 -16.85 -9.55
N THR A 21 8.52 -16.95 -8.54
CA THR A 21 7.17 -17.46 -8.70
C THR A 21 6.25 -16.41 -9.30
N ARG A 22 5.24 -16.87 -10.05
CA ARG A 22 4.17 -16.02 -10.54
C ARG A 22 3.09 -15.98 -9.45
N GLU A 23 2.98 -14.88 -8.71
CA GLU A 23 2.04 -14.74 -7.60
C GLU A 23 1.01 -13.64 -7.83
N HIS A 24 -0.22 -13.88 -7.38
CA HIS A 24 -1.27 -12.87 -7.29
C HIS A 24 -1.11 -12.05 -6.01
N ILE A 25 -1.12 -10.71 -6.12
CA ILE A 25 -1.17 -9.79 -4.98
C ILE A 25 -2.39 -8.86 -5.12
N PRO A 26 -3.42 -8.94 -4.24
CA PRO A 26 -3.61 -9.91 -3.16
C PRO A 26 -3.85 -11.34 -3.70
N PRO A 27 -3.98 -12.39 -2.85
CA PRO A 27 -4.21 -13.75 -3.33
C PRO A 27 -5.37 -13.87 -4.32
N ARG A 28 -5.27 -14.76 -5.31
CA ARG A 28 -6.30 -14.95 -6.35
C ARG A 28 -7.71 -15.18 -5.78
N ALA A 29 -7.79 -15.95 -4.69
CA ALA A 29 -9.06 -16.25 -4.00
C ALA A 29 -9.63 -15.05 -3.22
N ALA A 30 -8.84 -14.00 -2.98
CA ALA A 30 -9.30 -12.74 -2.42
C ALA A 30 -9.77 -11.79 -3.54
N PHE A 31 -10.58 -12.31 -4.46
CA PHE A 31 -11.16 -11.60 -5.62
C PHE A 31 -10.17 -11.03 -6.64
N ASN A 32 -8.88 -11.39 -6.54
CA ASN A 32 -7.85 -11.04 -7.53
C ASN A 32 -7.85 -12.01 -8.73
N ASN A 33 -9.01 -12.17 -9.37
CA ASN A 33 -9.23 -13.09 -10.49
C ASN A 33 -10.01 -12.47 -11.66
N LYS A 34 -10.24 -11.16 -11.61
CA LYS A 34 -10.92 -10.38 -12.65
C LYS A 34 -9.95 -9.36 -13.22
N SER A 35 -10.28 -8.82 -14.39
CA SER A 35 -9.49 -7.72 -14.92
C SER A 35 -9.60 -6.48 -14.03
N VAL A 36 -8.47 -5.83 -13.77
CA VAL A 36 -8.39 -4.65 -12.91
C VAL A 36 -7.67 -3.52 -13.63
N LEU A 37 -8.20 -2.31 -13.53
CA LEU A 37 -7.53 -1.09 -13.94
C LEU A 37 -6.65 -0.62 -12.78
N LEU A 38 -5.33 -0.62 -12.97
CA LEU A 38 -4.39 -0.23 -11.93
C LEU A 38 -4.08 1.28 -12.03
N LEU A 39 -4.34 1.98 -10.93
CA LEU A 39 -3.84 3.33 -10.68
C LEU A 39 -2.46 3.20 -10.02
N ALA A 40 -1.42 3.61 -10.73
CA ALA A 40 -0.06 3.61 -10.22
C ALA A 40 0.54 5.00 -10.37
N VAL A 41 1.30 5.43 -9.37
CA VAL A 41 2.18 6.61 -9.51
C VAL A 41 3.51 6.09 -10.05
N GLU A 42 3.59 5.96 -11.38
CA GLU A 42 4.78 5.48 -12.08
C GLU A 42 5.81 6.60 -12.29
N GLU A 43 7.02 6.24 -12.72
CA GLU A 43 8.12 7.17 -12.98
C GLU A 43 7.70 8.28 -13.96
N ASN A 44 7.00 7.94 -15.04
CA ASN A 44 6.42 8.94 -15.96
C ASN A 44 5.42 9.89 -15.27
N THR A 45 4.62 9.40 -14.33
CA THR A 45 3.71 10.26 -13.55
C THR A 45 4.51 11.22 -12.65
N ARG A 46 5.66 10.79 -12.12
CA ARG A 46 6.58 11.62 -11.33
C ARG A 46 7.28 12.68 -12.19
N GLU A 47 7.73 12.29 -13.39
CA GLU A 47 8.42 13.18 -14.33
C GLU A 47 7.51 14.26 -14.90
N THR A 48 6.33 13.84 -15.40
CA THR A 48 5.42 14.72 -16.13
C THR A 48 4.42 15.45 -15.23
N GLY A 49 4.24 14.97 -14.00
CA GLY A 49 3.16 15.41 -13.10
C GLY A 49 1.76 15.03 -13.59
N ARG A 50 1.65 14.22 -14.67
CA ARG A 50 0.38 13.76 -15.22
C ARG A 50 0.10 12.35 -14.70
N LEU A 51 -1.09 12.17 -14.13
CA LEU A 51 -1.58 10.84 -13.71
C LEU A 51 -1.68 9.92 -14.93
N GLU A 52 -0.82 8.91 -15.01
CA GLU A 52 -0.91 7.86 -16.02
C GLU A 52 -1.59 6.63 -15.42
N TRP A 53 -2.49 6.02 -16.19
CA TRP A 53 -3.12 4.77 -15.80
C TRP A 53 -2.14 3.64 -16.08
N GLY A 54 -1.80 2.81 -15.08
CA GLY A 54 -0.86 1.68 -15.18
C GLY A 54 -1.38 0.49 -16.01
N GLY A 55 -2.34 0.73 -16.91
CA GLY A 55 -2.95 -0.27 -17.77
C GLY A 55 -4.01 -1.15 -17.12
N LYS A 56 -4.75 -1.85 -17.98
CA LYS A 56 -5.68 -2.92 -17.58
C LYS A 56 -4.90 -4.22 -17.46
N VAL A 57 -4.98 -4.88 -16.30
CA VAL A 57 -4.41 -6.22 -16.08
C VAL A 57 -5.53 -7.24 -16.19
N GLU A 58 -5.45 -8.20 -17.11
CA GLU A 58 -6.62 -9.00 -17.49
C GLU A 58 -6.95 -10.17 -16.55
N GLU A 59 -5.97 -10.69 -15.78
CA GLU A 59 -6.11 -11.89 -14.92
C GLU A 59 -5.97 -11.58 -13.41
N GLY A 60 -6.22 -10.33 -13.03
CA GLY A 60 -5.84 -9.82 -11.71
C GLY A 60 -4.36 -9.43 -11.66
N LEU A 61 -3.96 -8.74 -10.59
CA LEU A 61 -2.59 -8.26 -10.41
C LEU A 61 -1.64 -9.42 -10.08
N ILE A 62 -0.72 -9.67 -11.00
CA ILE A 62 0.28 -10.74 -10.92
C ILE A 62 1.67 -10.11 -10.91
N VAL A 63 2.51 -10.57 -9.98
CA VAL A 63 3.91 -10.11 -9.83
C VAL A 63 4.83 -11.33 -9.77
N ARG A 64 6.08 -11.12 -10.20
CA ARG A 64 7.18 -12.08 -10.01
C ARG A 64 8.22 -11.45 -9.09
N SER A 65 8.03 -11.61 -7.79
CA SER A 65 8.84 -10.96 -6.76
C SER A 65 9.49 -11.93 -5.77
N LEU A 66 8.90 -13.10 -5.55
CA LEU A 66 9.35 -14.04 -4.53
C LEU A 66 9.89 -15.33 -5.12
N CYS A 67 10.85 -15.95 -4.44
CA CYS A 67 11.22 -17.35 -4.71
C CYS A 67 10.19 -18.31 -4.09
N SER A 68 10.14 -19.55 -4.58
CA SER A 68 9.20 -20.58 -4.12
C SER A 68 9.20 -20.79 -2.61
N GLU A 69 10.37 -20.80 -1.96
CA GLU A 69 10.46 -20.95 -0.50
C GLU A 69 9.77 -19.79 0.23
N CYS A 70 9.98 -18.56 -0.21
CA CYS A 70 9.40 -17.37 0.43
C CYS A 70 7.90 -17.29 0.19
N ASN A 71 7.47 -17.55 -1.04
CA ASN A 71 6.06 -17.53 -1.39
C ASN A 71 5.26 -18.62 -0.65
N SER A 72 5.81 -19.84 -0.53
CA SER A 72 5.14 -20.92 0.20
C SER A 72 5.16 -20.72 1.72
N ARG A 73 6.28 -20.25 2.30
CA ARG A 73 6.37 -20.05 3.77
C ARG A 73 5.57 -18.85 4.26
N GLY A 74 5.42 -17.82 3.43
CA GLY A 74 4.60 -16.65 3.72
C GLY A 74 3.21 -16.78 3.11
N GLY A 75 3.12 -16.47 1.82
CA GLY A 75 1.85 -16.23 1.11
C GLY A 75 0.88 -17.40 1.15
N ALA A 76 1.36 -18.61 0.89
CA ALA A 76 0.50 -19.79 0.96
C ALA A 76 0.06 -20.10 2.41
N LYS A 77 0.92 -19.84 3.39
CA LYS A 77 0.66 -20.11 4.81
C LYS A 77 -0.34 -19.13 5.43
N TYR A 78 -0.25 -17.86 5.05
CA TYR A 78 -1.06 -16.78 5.63
C TYR A 78 -2.30 -16.45 4.79
N GLY A 79 -2.24 -16.73 3.48
CA GLY A 79 -3.25 -16.33 2.52
C GLY A 79 -4.65 -16.87 2.81
N THR A 80 -4.78 -18.06 3.40
CA THR A 80 -6.10 -18.63 3.75
C THR A 80 -6.85 -17.77 4.78
N HIS A 81 -6.16 -17.26 5.79
CA HIS A 81 -6.75 -16.39 6.81
C HIS A 81 -7.08 -15.00 6.25
N TYR A 82 -6.23 -14.47 5.38
CA TYR A 82 -6.53 -13.24 4.65
C TYR A 82 -7.76 -13.41 3.74
N VAL A 83 -7.88 -14.53 3.03
CA VAL A 83 -9.03 -14.83 2.15
C VAL A 83 -10.31 -14.95 2.97
N ASP A 84 -10.30 -15.60 4.14
CA ASP A 84 -11.45 -15.66 5.05
C ASP A 84 -11.90 -14.24 5.46
N PHE A 85 -10.95 -13.41 5.90
CA PHE A 85 -11.23 -12.02 6.26
C PHE A 85 -11.85 -11.23 5.09
N ILE A 86 -11.23 -11.29 3.91
CA ILE A 86 -11.73 -10.61 2.71
C ILE A 86 -13.12 -11.11 2.27
N SER A 87 -13.40 -12.41 2.41
CA SER A 87 -14.70 -12.99 2.09
C SER A 87 -15.82 -12.49 3.00
N ARG A 88 -15.50 -12.07 4.23
CA ARG A 88 -16.45 -11.40 5.15
C ARG A 88 -16.68 -9.94 4.76
N VAL A 89 -15.64 -9.23 4.32
CA VAL A 89 -15.69 -7.82 3.94
C VAL A 89 -16.49 -7.61 2.64
N ALA A 90 -16.21 -8.42 1.61
CA ALA A 90 -16.76 -8.27 0.26
C ALA A 90 -18.29 -8.07 0.17
N PRO A 91 -19.14 -8.94 0.77
CA PRO A 91 -20.59 -8.82 0.62
C PRO A 91 -21.21 -7.61 1.33
N ILE A 92 -20.50 -7.02 2.31
CA ILE A 92 -20.91 -5.79 2.97
C ILE A 92 -20.55 -4.60 2.07
N VAL A 93 -19.29 -4.56 1.61
CA VAL A 93 -18.79 -3.50 0.72
C VAL A 93 -19.55 -3.40 -0.60
N GLU A 94 -20.03 -4.52 -1.14
CA GLU A 94 -20.86 -4.55 -2.36
C GLU A 94 -22.11 -3.66 -2.25
N ARG A 95 -22.65 -3.49 -1.04
CA ARG A 95 -23.88 -2.76 -0.76
C ARG A 95 -23.66 -1.41 -0.08
N ALA A 96 -22.45 -1.19 0.42
CA ALA A 96 -22.11 -0.02 1.21
C ALA A 96 -21.85 1.21 0.32
N LYS A 97 -22.21 2.38 0.85
CA LYS A 97 -21.95 3.68 0.22
C LYS A 97 -20.59 4.22 0.62
N ASP A 98 -20.11 5.19 -0.14
CA ASP A 98 -18.90 5.94 0.22
C ASP A 98 -19.06 6.54 1.63
N ARG A 99 -18.01 6.41 2.45
CA ARG A 99 -17.91 6.85 3.85
C ARG A 99 -18.79 6.11 4.85
N GLU A 100 -19.50 5.07 4.41
CA GLU A 100 -20.24 4.19 5.32
C GLU A 100 -19.26 3.44 6.23
N GLN A 101 -19.65 3.24 7.49
CA GLN A 101 -18.89 2.43 8.45
C GLN A 101 -19.65 1.15 8.77
N PHE A 102 -18.93 0.05 8.92
CA PHE A 102 -19.51 -1.23 9.31
C PHE A 102 -18.53 -2.07 10.12
N ILE A 103 -19.08 -2.97 10.94
CA ILE A 103 -18.31 -3.93 11.72
C ILE A 103 -18.23 -5.25 10.96
N VAL A 104 -17.02 -5.77 10.83
CA VAL A 104 -16.75 -7.15 10.40
C VAL A 104 -16.49 -7.98 11.64
N SER A 105 -17.47 -8.81 12.00
CA SER A 105 -17.35 -9.67 13.17
C SER A 105 -16.69 -11.01 12.88
N GLY A 106 -16.08 -11.58 13.91
CA GLY A 106 -15.54 -12.94 13.86
C GLY A 106 -14.18 -13.06 13.14
N VAL A 107 -13.38 -11.99 13.08
CA VAL A 107 -12.08 -11.98 12.41
C VAL A 107 -11.04 -12.73 13.26
N GLY A 108 -10.68 -13.94 12.84
CA GLY A 108 -9.64 -14.73 13.50
C GLY A 108 -8.25 -14.50 12.90
N ARG A 109 -7.21 -15.00 13.58
CA ARG A 109 -5.82 -15.06 13.08
C ARG A 109 -5.24 -13.70 12.63
N PRO A 110 -5.36 -12.64 13.45
CA PRO A 110 -4.93 -11.28 13.10
C PRO A 110 -3.45 -11.21 12.68
N LEU A 111 -2.55 -11.91 13.38
CA LEU A 111 -1.11 -11.94 13.02
C LEU A 111 -0.89 -12.52 11.61
N SER A 112 -1.60 -13.59 11.24
CA SER A 112 -1.49 -14.18 9.90
C SER A 112 -1.97 -13.21 8.82
N ILE A 113 -3.10 -12.54 9.06
CA ILE A 113 -3.63 -11.53 8.13
C ILE A 113 -2.60 -10.41 7.96
N LEU A 114 -2.07 -9.86 9.06
CA LEU A 114 -1.05 -8.80 9.01
C LEU A 114 0.21 -9.24 8.25
N LYS A 115 0.68 -10.48 8.42
CA LYS A 115 1.82 -11.01 7.66
C LYS A 115 1.53 -11.14 6.15
N GLN A 116 0.31 -11.52 5.77
CA GLN A 116 -0.10 -11.53 4.37
C GLN A 116 -0.11 -10.11 3.78
N ILE A 117 -0.60 -9.12 4.54
CA ILE A 117 -0.59 -7.70 4.15
C ILE A 117 0.85 -7.23 3.94
N MET A 118 1.75 -7.51 4.88
CA MET A 118 3.16 -7.14 4.76
C MET A 118 3.83 -7.80 3.55
N GLN A 119 3.49 -9.05 3.22
CA GLN A 119 3.98 -9.69 2.02
C GLN A 119 3.50 -8.99 0.74
N SER A 120 2.24 -8.55 0.69
CA SER A 120 1.74 -7.75 -0.42
C SER A 120 2.51 -6.44 -0.57
N PHE A 121 2.90 -5.79 0.53
CA PHE A 121 3.75 -4.59 0.48
C PHE A 121 5.18 -4.87 0.02
N VAL A 122 5.77 -6.03 0.34
CA VAL A 122 7.07 -6.42 -0.22
C VAL A 122 6.97 -6.49 -1.75
N SER A 123 5.96 -7.18 -2.27
CA SER A 123 5.72 -7.29 -3.72
C SER A 123 5.25 -5.99 -4.38
N ALA A 124 4.71 -5.03 -3.61
CA ALA A 124 4.29 -3.73 -4.15
C ALA A 124 5.43 -2.70 -4.18
N ASN A 125 6.39 -2.77 -3.26
CA ASN A 125 7.41 -1.74 -3.07
C ASN A 125 8.81 -2.12 -3.59
N GLY A 126 9.04 -3.38 -3.96
CA GLY A 126 10.34 -3.80 -4.48
C GLY A 126 11.32 -4.25 -3.40
N PRO A 127 12.51 -4.74 -3.81
CA PRO A 127 13.51 -5.29 -2.89
C PRO A 127 14.11 -4.25 -1.94
N SER A 128 14.28 -3.00 -2.40
CA SER A 128 14.85 -1.90 -1.62
C SER A 128 14.06 -1.59 -0.35
N PHE A 129 12.75 -1.84 -0.35
CA PHE A 129 11.91 -1.70 0.84
C PHE A 129 12.32 -2.65 1.97
N VAL A 130 12.67 -3.90 1.63
CA VAL A 130 13.14 -4.90 2.61
C VAL A 130 14.59 -4.65 3.01
N GLU A 131 15.41 -4.11 2.11
CA GLU A 131 16.79 -3.70 2.41
C GLU A 131 16.82 -2.56 3.44
N ALA A 132 15.96 -1.55 3.26
CA ALA A 132 15.79 -0.45 4.20
C ALA A 132 15.13 -0.88 5.52
N ASN A 133 14.36 -1.97 5.51
CA ASN A 133 13.63 -2.48 6.69
C ASN A 133 13.89 -3.98 6.92
N PRO A 134 15.10 -4.40 7.35
CA PRO A 134 15.50 -5.82 7.39
C PRO A 134 14.65 -6.70 8.32
N TRP A 135 14.02 -6.11 9.32
CA TRP A 135 13.12 -6.80 10.25
C TRP A 135 11.92 -7.45 9.54
N ILE A 136 11.45 -6.88 8.42
CA ILE A 136 10.34 -7.40 7.61
C ILE A 136 10.61 -8.84 7.17
N ARG A 137 11.85 -9.14 6.78
CA ARG A 137 12.27 -10.49 6.39
C ARG A 137 12.07 -11.48 7.53
N LYS A 138 12.49 -11.13 8.75
CA LYS A 138 12.35 -11.98 9.94
C LYS A 138 10.88 -12.11 10.34
N PHE A 139 10.12 -11.03 10.25
CA PHE A 139 8.71 -11.00 10.57
C PHE A 139 7.91 -11.94 9.66
N ILE A 140 8.04 -11.84 8.33
CA ILE A 140 7.24 -12.66 7.40
C ILE A 140 7.67 -14.13 7.42
N ARG A 141 8.98 -14.43 7.45
CA ARG A 141 9.49 -15.82 7.32
C ARG A 141 9.24 -16.69 8.55
N ASN A 142 9.08 -16.10 9.74
CA ASN A 142 8.78 -16.82 10.96
C ASN A 142 7.34 -16.52 11.40
N SER A 143 6.48 -17.53 11.35
CA SER A 143 5.05 -17.37 11.68
C SER A 143 4.80 -16.99 13.13
N ARG A 144 5.70 -17.35 14.05
CA ARG A 144 5.61 -17.01 15.47
C ARG A 144 6.29 -15.68 15.81
N ASN A 145 6.96 -15.04 14.86
CA ASN A 145 7.61 -13.76 15.14
C ASN A 145 6.57 -12.65 15.26
N GLN A 146 6.58 -11.95 16.39
CA GLN A 146 5.69 -10.83 16.74
C GLN A 146 6.45 -9.49 16.77
N GLU A 147 7.76 -9.50 16.47
CA GLU A 147 8.59 -8.31 16.40
C GLU A 147 8.06 -7.37 15.31
N TRP A 148 7.74 -6.15 15.74
CA TRP A 148 7.20 -5.10 14.89
C TRP A 148 7.96 -3.80 15.14
N SER A 149 8.25 -3.06 14.07
CA SER A 149 8.95 -1.79 14.19
C SER A 149 8.08 -0.75 14.90
N PRO A 150 8.58 -0.06 15.95
CA PRO A 150 7.82 0.99 16.62
C PRO A 150 7.52 2.19 15.71
N ASP A 151 8.35 2.39 14.68
CA ASP A 151 8.20 3.48 13.71
C ASP A 151 7.20 3.19 12.58
N LEU A 152 6.62 1.97 12.50
CA LEU A 152 5.75 1.60 11.40
C LEU A 152 4.32 1.35 11.88
N PHE A 153 3.38 1.98 11.22
CA PHE A 153 1.96 1.77 11.40
C PHE A 153 1.38 1.07 10.18
N ALA A 154 0.44 0.15 10.42
CA ALA A 154 -0.32 -0.54 9.41
C ALA A 154 -1.80 -0.26 9.62
N TYR A 155 -2.51 0.04 8.54
CA TYR A 155 -3.91 0.39 8.53
C TYR A 155 -4.66 -0.33 7.41
N ILE A 156 -5.97 -0.49 7.61
CA ILE A 156 -6.88 -1.02 6.60
C ILE A 156 -8.14 -0.16 6.48
N PHE A 157 -8.78 -0.23 5.32
CA PHE A 157 -10.09 0.36 5.06
C PHE A 157 -10.83 -0.48 4.01
N ALA A 158 -12.14 -0.32 3.93
CA ALA A 158 -12.93 -0.97 2.88
C ALA A 158 -12.98 -0.08 1.63
N THR A 159 -13.03 -0.66 0.43
CA THR A 159 -13.21 0.12 -0.81
C THR A 159 -14.21 -0.56 -1.74
N ASN A 160 -15.21 0.20 -2.18
CA ASN A 160 -16.15 -0.20 -3.22
C ASN A 160 -15.62 0.11 -4.63
N THR A 161 -14.44 0.72 -4.75
CA THR A 161 -13.79 0.99 -6.04
C THR A 161 -13.24 -0.31 -6.63
N ARG A 162 -13.62 -0.63 -7.87
CA ARG A 162 -13.23 -1.87 -8.57
C ARG A 162 -11.85 -1.81 -9.25
N GLY A 163 -11.24 -0.63 -9.30
CA GLY A 163 -9.85 -0.46 -9.68
C GLY A 163 -8.90 -0.92 -8.57
N GLY A 164 -7.62 -1.00 -8.89
CA GLY A 164 -6.55 -1.16 -7.90
C GLY A 164 -5.77 0.15 -7.77
N ARG A 165 -5.24 0.45 -6.58
CA ARG A 165 -4.27 1.52 -6.37
C ARG A 165 -2.97 0.92 -5.85
N LYS A 166 -1.84 1.37 -6.41
CA LYS A 166 -0.49 1.02 -5.94
C LYS A 166 0.38 2.28 -5.98
N SER A 167 0.59 2.92 -4.83
CA SER A 167 1.40 4.15 -4.77
C SER A 167 2.91 3.89 -4.76
N GLY A 168 3.32 2.72 -4.27
CA GLY A 168 4.69 2.53 -3.77
C GLY A 168 4.93 3.30 -2.47
N LEU A 169 6.07 3.07 -1.82
CA LEU A 169 6.48 3.84 -0.66
C LEU A 169 7.03 5.19 -1.14
N GLY A 170 6.40 6.26 -0.70
CA GLY A 170 6.80 7.63 -1.02
C GLY A 170 6.59 8.56 0.15
N ALA A 171 7.27 9.70 0.10
CA ALA A 171 7.04 10.79 1.02
C ALA A 171 6.43 11.99 0.29
N PHE A 172 5.51 12.69 0.96
CA PHE A 172 4.89 13.91 0.44
C PHE A 172 4.59 14.88 1.57
N PHE A 173 4.43 16.16 1.24
CA PHE A 173 3.99 17.18 2.19
C PHE A 173 2.46 17.27 2.16
N ASP A 174 1.81 16.99 3.29
CA ASP A 174 0.38 17.24 3.50
C ASP A 174 0.19 18.72 3.86
N PHE A 175 -0.29 19.52 2.90
CA PHE A 175 -0.54 20.95 3.10
C PHE A 175 -1.66 21.25 4.10
N GLY A 176 -2.70 20.42 4.14
CA GLY A 176 -3.82 20.59 5.06
C GLY A 176 -3.38 20.42 6.52
N ARG A 177 -2.35 19.58 6.73
CA ARG A 177 -1.85 19.24 8.08
C ARG A 177 -0.44 19.75 8.37
N LYS A 178 0.18 20.44 7.40
CA LYS A 178 1.51 21.04 7.48
C LYS A 178 2.59 20.08 7.98
N ARG A 179 2.61 18.85 7.44
CA ARG A 179 3.61 17.84 7.81
C ARG A 179 4.00 16.93 6.65
N ILE A 180 5.20 16.38 6.74
CA ILE A 180 5.65 15.34 5.82
C ILE A 180 5.02 14.02 6.23
N ARG A 181 4.55 13.25 5.25
CA ARG A 181 4.03 11.91 5.41
C ARG A 181 4.86 10.95 4.59
N THR A 182 5.25 9.83 5.18
CA THR A 182 5.88 8.71 4.44
C THR A 182 4.95 7.51 4.47
N VAL A 183 4.39 7.13 3.32
CA VAL A 183 3.36 6.10 3.23
C VAL A 183 3.51 5.21 1.99
N ALA A 184 3.00 3.99 2.10
CA ALA A 184 2.71 3.12 0.96
C ALA A 184 1.25 2.69 1.04
N GLU A 185 0.49 2.88 -0.05
CA GLU A 185 -0.88 2.41 -0.18
C GLU A 185 -0.97 1.33 -1.25
N PHE A 186 -1.69 0.27 -0.91
CA PHE A 186 -2.12 -0.76 -1.83
C PHE A 186 -3.61 -1.01 -1.63
N SER A 187 -4.43 -0.71 -2.64
CA SER A 187 -5.86 -0.99 -2.62
C SER A 187 -6.25 -1.95 -3.72
N PHE A 188 -7.08 -2.92 -3.37
CA PHE A 188 -7.63 -3.88 -4.29
C PHE A 188 -8.97 -4.34 -3.73
N TRP A 189 -10.05 -4.21 -4.50
CA TRP A 189 -11.39 -4.52 -4.02
C TRP A 189 -11.44 -5.90 -3.33
N PRO A 190 -12.02 -6.01 -2.12
CA PRO A 190 -12.80 -5.00 -1.38
C PRO A 190 -12.02 -4.22 -0.30
N LEU A 191 -10.68 -4.34 -0.24
CA LEU A 191 -9.88 -3.84 0.88
C LEU A 191 -8.75 -2.91 0.39
N GLY A 192 -8.60 -1.78 1.07
CA GLY A 192 -7.43 -0.92 0.99
C GLY A 192 -6.52 -1.10 2.20
N MET A 193 -5.21 -1.00 1.99
CA MET A 193 -4.19 -1.17 3.01
C MET A 193 -3.18 -0.04 2.91
N VAL A 194 -2.74 0.47 4.06
CA VAL A 194 -1.74 1.55 4.15
C VAL A 194 -0.66 1.17 5.14
N LEU A 195 0.60 1.35 4.75
CA LEU A 195 1.73 1.48 5.68
C LEU A 195 2.08 2.95 5.83
N SER A 196 2.38 3.38 7.05
CA SER A 196 2.82 4.73 7.35
C SER A 196 3.93 4.73 8.38
N PHE A 197 4.89 5.64 8.25
CA PHE A 197 5.90 5.90 9.27
C PHE A 197 5.47 6.92 10.32
N ASP A 198 4.21 7.33 10.28
CA ASP A 198 3.60 8.24 11.23
C ASP A 198 2.17 7.78 11.55
N SER A 199 1.61 8.25 12.65
CA SER A 199 0.19 7.98 12.93
C SER A 199 -0.72 8.66 11.89
N LEU A 200 -1.77 7.93 11.49
CA LEU A 200 -2.86 8.35 10.61
C LEU A 200 -4.22 8.44 11.34
N ASP A 201 -4.24 8.70 12.64
CA ASP A 201 -5.49 8.72 13.45
C ASP A 201 -6.55 9.71 12.95
N GLU A 202 -6.14 10.74 12.22
CA GLU A 202 -7.01 11.71 11.55
C GLU A 202 -7.67 11.23 10.25
N TYR A 203 -7.28 10.06 9.73
CA TYR A 203 -7.75 9.51 8.47
C TYR A 203 -8.79 8.44 8.78
N PRO A 204 -9.79 8.24 7.90
CA PRO A 204 -10.83 7.22 8.07
C PRO A 204 -10.29 5.81 7.80
N VAL A 205 -9.25 5.38 8.52
CA VAL A 205 -8.57 4.10 8.36
C VAL A 205 -8.43 3.42 9.72
N THR A 206 -8.45 2.09 9.72
CA THR A 206 -8.45 1.29 10.95
C THR A 206 -7.05 0.76 11.24
N PRO A 207 -6.45 1.08 12.41
CA PRO A 207 -5.11 0.62 12.75
C PRO A 207 -5.10 -0.89 13.02
N ILE A 208 -4.11 -1.59 12.48
CA ILE A 208 -3.92 -3.03 12.65
C ILE A 208 -2.49 -3.44 13.00
N HIS A 209 -1.56 -2.50 13.15
CA HIS A 209 -0.17 -2.82 13.54
C HIS A 209 -0.10 -3.60 14.88
N HIS A 210 -1.02 -3.32 15.81
CA HIS A 210 -1.15 -4.06 17.07
C HIS A 210 -1.51 -5.56 16.85
N TRP A 211 -1.95 -5.96 15.66
CA TRP A 211 -2.17 -7.38 15.32
C TRP A 211 -0.89 -8.21 15.40
N ALA A 212 0.28 -7.55 15.36
CA ALA A 212 1.56 -8.19 15.59
C ALA A 212 1.67 -8.84 16.98
N GLN A 213 0.92 -8.36 17.98
CA GLN A 213 0.98 -8.83 19.37
C GLN A 213 0.25 -10.15 19.62
N TYR A 214 -0.62 -10.60 18.70
CA TYR A 214 -1.35 -11.84 18.86
C TYR A 214 -0.49 -13.05 18.53
N ASP A 215 -0.71 -14.16 19.23
CA ASP A 215 -0.10 -15.43 18.87
C ASP A 215 -0.57 -15.93 17.51
N TYR A 216 0.34 -16.57 16.76
CA TYR A 216 -0.02 -17.23 15.51
C TYR A 216 -1.15 -18.26 15.70
N SER A 217 -1.13 -18.94 16.84
CA SER A 217 -2.11 -19.96 17.22
C SER A 217 -3.36 -19.39 17.90
N TRP A 218 -3.50 -18.07 18.06
CA TRP A 218 -4.56 -17.45 18.84
C TRP A 218 -5.96 -17.90 18.38
N PRO A 219 -6.79 -18.43 19.30
CA PRO A 219 -8.09 -19.03 18.95
C PRO A 219 -9.25 -18.02 18.93
N GLY A 220 -9.03 -16.79 19.40
CA GLY A 220 -10.07 -15.78 19.51
C GLY A 220 -10.46 -15.16 18.17
N GLN A 221 -11.43 -14.25 18.26
CA GLN A 221 -11.94 -13.48 17.14
C GLN A 221 -12.03 -11.99 17.52
N LEU A 222 -11.92 -11.13 16.52
CA LEU A 222 -12.03 -9.68 16.66
C LEU A 222 -13.23 -9.16 15.86
N ASP A 223 -13.81 -8.09 16.37
CA ASP A 223 -14.74 -7.25 15.62
C ASP A 223 -13.98 -6.02 15.11
N ILE A 224 -13.98 -5.84 13.80
CA ILE A 224 -13.19 -4.80 13.14
C ILE A 224 -14.15 -3.79 12.52
N ASN A 225 -14.12 -2.54 13.01
CA ASN A 225 -14.80 -1.44 12.34
C ASN A 225 -14.03 -1.06 11.07
N LEU A 226 -14.70 -0.89 9.94
CA LEU A 226 -14.10 -0.43 8.69
C LEU A 226 -14.91 0.72 8.11
N VAL A 227 -14.23 1.70 7.52
CA VAL A 227 -14.84 2.78 6.74
C VAL A 227 -14.66 2.48 5.26
N VAL A 228 -15.70 2.71 4.45
CA VAL A 228 -15.65 2.60 2.99
C VAL A 228 -15.05 3.86 2.39
N ASN A 229 -13.78 3.81 2.00
CA ASN A 229 -13.12 4.93 1.35
C ASN A 229 -13.03 4.72 -0.16
N PRO A 230 -13.46 5.73 -0.96
CA PRO A 230 -13.19 5.78 -2.39
C PRO A 230 -11.68 5.79 -2.66
N THR A 231 -11.24 5.12 -3.72
CA THR A 231 -9.84 5.19 -4.19
C THR A 231 -9.80 5.75 -5.61
N SER A 232 -10.30 6.97 -5.77
CA SER A 232 -10.59 7.56 -7.09
C SER A 232 -9.38 8.17 -7.80
N SER A 233 -8.34 8.58 -7.08
CA SER A 233 -7.06 9.08 -7.62
C SER A 233 -5.92 8.05 -7.46
N ALA A 234 -4.74 8.29 -8.02
CA ALA A 234 -3.57 7.43 -7.78
C ALA A 234 -2.80 7.80 -6.50
N TYR A 235 -3.11 8.94 -5.88
CA TYR A 235 -2.40 9.42 -4.70
C TYR A 235 -2.83 8.66 -3.44
N ALA A 236 -1.84 8.24 -2.65
CA ALA A 236 -2.09 7.64 -1.35
C ALA A 236 -2.83 8.62 -0.43
N LEU A 237 -3.69 8.09 0.44
CA LEU A 237 -4.49 8.85 1.42
C LEU A 237 -5.49 9.85 0.83
N ASP A 238 -5.66 9.88 -0.49
CA ASP A 238 -6.72 10.63 -1.14
C ASP A 238 -7.98 9.76 -1.28
N PHE A 239 -8.93 10.01 -0.39
CA PHE A 239 -10.22 9.32 -0.28
C PHE A 239 -11.39 10.12 -0.86
N ARG A 240 -11.11 11.13 -1.69
CA ARG A 240 -12.15 11.88 -2.40
C ARG A 240 -12.82 11.01 -3.46
N THR A 241 -14.11 11.26 -3.65
CA THR A 241 -14.87 10.72 -4.77
C THR A 241 -14.48 11.41 -6.08
N ARG A 242 -14.78 10.79 -7.23
CA ARG A 242 -14.64 11.46 -8.54
C ARG A 242 -15.40 12.78 -8.63
N ALA A 243 -16.59 12.85 -8.04
CA ALA A 243 -17.40 14.06 -8.02
C ALA A 243 -16.74 15.19 -7.22
N GLU A 244 -16.10 14.87 -6.09
CA GLU A 244 -15.35 15.84 -5.28
C GLU A 244 -14.09 16.32 -6.01
N MET A 245 -13.31 15.40 -6.59
CA MET A 245 -12.13 15.78 -7.38
C MET A 245 -12.49 16.70 -8.55
N ASN A 246 -13.57 16.41 -9.28
CA ASN A 246 -14.03 17.24 -10.38
C ASN A 246 -14.48 18.63 -9.89
N ARG A 247 -15.10 18.72 -8.70
CA ARG A 247 -15.49 20.00 -8.10
C ARG A 247 -14.28 20.84 -7.70
N ASP A 248 -13.27 20.19 -7.11
CA ASP A 248 -12.04 20.83 -6.63
C ASP A 248 -11.14 21.29 -7.79
N ALA A 249 -11.17 20.60 -8.93
CA ALA A 249 -10.35 20.91 -10.11
C ALA A 249 -10.56 22.35 -10.66
N PHE A 250 -11.70 22.97 -10.36
CA PHE A 250 -12.03 24.33 -10.79
C PHE A 250 -11.65 25.43 -9.78
N ARG A 251 -11.10 25.08 -8.61
CA ARG A 251 -10.58 26.06 -7.65
C ARG A 251 -9.09 26.31 -7.92
N ILE A 252 -8.79 27.39 -8.64
CA ILE A 252 -7.42 27.89 -8.77
C ILE A 252 -7.11 28.73 -7.52
N GLU A 253 -6.75 28.06 -6.43
CA GLU A 253 -6.09 28.74 -5.32
C GLU A 253 -4.62 29.00 -5.68
N PRO A 254 -3.98 30.06 -5.14
CA PRO A 254 -2.55 30.27 -5.33
C PRO A 254 -1.79 29.02 -4.88
N ARG A 255 -0.80 28.61 -5.68
CA ARG A 255 -0.02 27.40 -5.41
C ARG A 255 0.61 27.51 -4.02
N PRO A 256 0.42 26.50 -3.16
CA PRO A 256 1.06 26.53 -1.87
C PRO A 256 2.56 26.38 -2.08
N LYS A 257 3.33 27.34 -1.55
CA LYS A 257 4.78 27.34 -1.63
C LYS A 257 5.36 26.38 -0.60
N VAL A 258 6.44 25.69 -0.96
CA VAL A 258 7.16 24.79 -0.06
C VAL A 258 8.61 25.21 0.01
N ALA A 259 9.12 25.41 1.22
CA ALA A 259 10.53 25.73 1.44
C ALA A 259 11.44 24.60 0.92
N GLY A 260 12.58 24.97 0.32
CA GLY A 260 13.57 24.03 -0.21
C GLY A 260 14.11 23.02 0.83
N GLU A 261 14.09 23.35 2.11
CA GLU A 261 14.46 22.44 3.21
C GLU A 261 13.46 21.30 3.41
N THR A 262 12.17 21.63 3.48
CA THR A 262 11.07 20.65 3.56
C THR A 262 11.16 19.63 2.42
N LEU A 263 11.56 20.12 1.26
CA LEU A 263 11.84 19.36 0.07
C LEU A 263 12.90 18.29 0.23
N ARG A 264 14.06 18.72 0.73
CA ARG A 264 15.21 17.86 0.97
C ARG A 264 14.84 16.81 2.00
N GLU A 265 14.04 17.19 3.01
CA GLU A 265 13.57 16.26 4.03
C GLU A 265 12.58 15.21 3.48
N VAL A 266 11.64 15.61 2.62
CA VAL A 266 10.75 14.67 1.90
C VAL A 266 11.58 13.63 1.14
N MET A 267 12.58 14.07 0.37
CA MET A 267 13.45 13.18 -0.39
C MET A 267 14.26 12.25 0.53
N ARG A 268 14.84 12.80 1.61
CA ARG A 268 15.61 12.04 2.59
C ARG A 268 14.78 10.94 3.24
N LEU A 269 13.54 11.23 3.64
CA LEU A 269 12.64 10.26 4.30
C LEU A 269 12.19 9.16 3.33
N ALA A 270 11.81 9.52 2.09
CA ALA A 270 11.48 8.53 1.06
C ALA A 270 12.66 7.57 0.81
N GLN A 271 13.88 8.12 0.74
CA GLN A 271 15.09 7.33 0.54
C GLN A 271 15.39 6.41 1.72
N ALA A 272 15.40 6.97 2.94
CA ALA A 272 15.76 6.25 4.16
C ALA A 272 14.81 5.08 4.44
N ARG A 273 13.51 5.22 4.12
CA ARG A 273 12.49 4.21 4.38
C ARG A 273 12.22 3.27 3.19
N GLY A 274 12.46 3.72 1.96
CA GLY A 274 12.22 2.96 0.73
C GLY A 274 13.45 2.29 0.14
N GLY A 275 14.65 2.71 0.52
CA GLY A 275 15.93 2.15 0.06
C GLY A 275 16.32 2.53 -1.37
N GLY A 276 15.60 3.45 -2.03
CA GLY A 276 15.96 3.96 -3.36
C GLY A 276 17.27 4.77 -3.34
N LYS A 277 17.92 4.96 -4.50
CA LYS A 277 19.01 5.94 -4.64
C LYS A 277 18.41 7.32 -4.91
N THR A 278 19.13 8.37 -4.50
CA THR A 278 18.74 9.80 -4.39
C THR A 278 18.28 10.50 -5.68
N THR A 279 18.04 9.79 -6.78
CA THR A 279 17.71 10.38 -8.09
C THR A 279 16.21 10.57 -8.31
N ASP A 280 15.36 10.03 -7.43
CA ASP A 280 13.95 9.80 -7.75
C ASP A 280 13.07 10.95 -7.25
N ARG A 281 12.98 11.97 -8.10
CA ARG A 281 12.27 13.24 -7.88
C ARG A 281 10.73 13.09 -7.92
N TRP A 282 10.09 13.35 -6.78
CA TRP A 282 8.73 13.90 -6.55
C TRP A 282 7.46 13.06 -6.74
N ALA A 283 6.69 12.93 -5.66
CA ALA A 283 5.24 12.74 -5.70
C ALA A 283 4.59 13.74 -4.71
N PHE A 284 3.97 14.80 -5.23
CA PHE A 284 3.15 15.69 -4.41
C PHE A 284 1.71 15.19 -4.42
N VAL A 285 1.04 15.18 -3.26
CA VAL A 285 -0.39 14.85 -3.12
C VAL A 285 -1.25 16.09 -3.39
N THR A 286 -0.90 16.81 -4.44
CA THR A 286 -1.68 17.89 -5.03
C THR A 286 -1.67 17.67 -6.53
N ASN A 287 -2.80 17.90 -7.23
CA ASN A 287 -2.90 17.80 -8.69
C ASN A 287 -1.98 18.80 -9.45
N GLN A 288 -1.07 19.50 -8.76
CA GLN A 288 -0.20 20.55 -9.28
C GLN A 288 1.13 20.56 -8.51
N ARG A 289 2.25 20.75 -9.22
CA ARG A 289 3.59 21.02 -8.63
C ARG A 289 3.55 22.31 -7.79
N PRO A 290 4.04 22.31 -6.54
CA PRO A 290 4.22 23.55 -5.77
C PRO A 290 5.38 24.37 -6.32
N ASP A 291 5.32 25.68 -6.11
CA ASP A 291 6.42 26.58 -6.43
C ASP A 291 7.48 26.50 -5.30
N ILE A 292 8.75 26.36 -5.68
CA ILE A 292 9.89 26.26 -4.76
C ILE A 292 10.34 27.69 -4.43
N GLU A 293 10.40 28.02 -3.13
CA GLU A 293 11.15 29.20 -2.70
C GLU A 293 12.61 28.80 -2.59
N ASP A 294 13.42 29.23 -3.57
CA ASP A 294 14.86 29.30 -3.39
C ASP A 294 15.10 30.37 -2.33
N GLY A 295 15.56 29.94 -1.15
CA GLY A 295 16.02 30.88 -0.14
C GLY A 295 17.23 31.61 -0.72
N ASP A 296 17.17 32.94 -0.74
CA ASP A 296 18.31 33.78 -1.05
C ASP A 296 19.49 33.35 -0.18
N GLU A 297 20.55 32.87 -0.84
CA GLU A 297 21.86 32.72 -0.20
C GLU A 297 22.39 34.14 0.11
N GLU A 298 22.21 34.60 1.34
CA GLU A 298 23.01 35.67 1.97
C GLU A 298 24.11 35.08 2.86
#